data_AF-A0AA51EXP6-F1
#
_entry.id   AF-A0AA51EXP6-F1
#
_cell.length_a   1.000
_cell.length_b   1.000
_cell.length_c   1.000
_cell.angle_alpha   90.00
_cell.angle_beta   90.00
_cell.angle_gamma   90.00
#
_symmetry.space_group_name_H-M   'P 1'
#
loop_
_entity.id
_entity.type
_entity.pdbx_description
1 polymer ?
#
loop_
_entity_poly.entity_id
_entity_poly.type
_entity_poly.pdbx_seq_one_letter_code
_entity_poly.pdbx_strand_id
1 'polypeptide(L)'
;YSRKVDLEVISALSGLGATIHKMCSDIRILASRKELEEPFETSQIGSSAMPYKRNPMRSERCCALARHLITLHANAANTHAAQWMERTLDDSANRRITLAEAFLTADATLLTLLNICQGLVVYPKVISRYISQELPFMASENIIMAMVQAGGDRQVCH
;
A
#
# COMPACT_ATOMS: atom_id res chain seq x y z
N TYR A 1 -16.22 30.40 -3.15
CA TYR A 1 -14.77 30.17 -3.30
C TYR A 1 -14.54 29.35 -4.56
N SER A 2 -13.34 29.40 -5.15
CA SER A 2 -13.02 28.61 -6.35
C SER A 2 -13.04 27.11 -6.05
N ARG A 3 -13.68 26.30 -6.91
CA ARG A 3 -13.70 24.83 -6.77
C ARG A 3 -12.34 24.18 -6.96
N LYS A 4 -11.31 24.95 -7.34
CA LYS A 4 -9.91 24.53 -7.28
C LYS A 4 -9.49 24.08 -5.87
N VAL A 5 -10.02 24.71 -4.82
CA VAL A 5 -9.75 24.32 -3.42
C VAL A 5 -10.22 22.89 -3.15
N ASP A 6 -11.41 22.53 -3.64
CA ASP A 6 -11.95 21.18 -3.49
C ASP A 6 -11.05 20.16 -4.24
N LEU A 7 -10.58 20.50 -5.44
CA LEU A 7 -9.63 19.69 -6.20
C LEU A 7 -8.31 19.49 -5.46
N GLU A 8 -7.70 20.54 -4.91
CA GLU A 8 -6.42 20.45 -4.20
C GLU A 8 -6.52 19.54 -2.96
N VAL A 9 -7.61 19.66 -2.19
CA VAL A 9 -7.87 18.81 -1.02
C VAL A 9 -8.04 17.34 -1.45
N ILE A 10 -8.88 17.07 -2.45
CA ILE A 10 -9.12 15.70 -2.91
C ILE A 10 -7.87 15.11 -3.58
N SER A 11 -7.02 15.93 -4.22
CA SER A 11 -5.74 15.49 -4.78
C SER A 11 -4.78 14.99 -3.71
N ALA A 12 -4.69 15.70 -2.58
CA ALA A 12 -3.88 15.25 -1.45
C ALA A 12 -4.40 13.91 -0.88
N LEU A 13 -5.72 13.78 -0.71
CA LEU A 13 -6.33 12.53 -0.26
C LEU A 13 -6.15 11.38 -1.25
N SER A 14 -6.26 11.64 -2.55
CA SER A 14 -5.97 10.66 -3.60
C SER A 14 -4.52 10.18 -3.56
N GLY A 15 -3.56 11.10 -3.36
CA GLY A 15 -2.15 10.75 -3.17
C GLY A 15 -1.90 9.90 -1.92
N LEU A 16 -2.60 10.20 -0.82
CA LEU A 16 -2.63 9.34 0.37
C LEU A 16 -3.16 7.94 0.02
N GLY A 17 -4.29 7.85 -0.70
CA GLY A 17 -4.86 6.60 -1.18
C GLY A 17 -3.85 5.76 -1.97
N ALA A 18 -3.15 6.36 -2.94
CA ALA A 18 -2.12 5.67 -3.70
C ALA A 18 -1.00 5.09 -2.82
N THR A 19 -0.54 5.87 -1.83
CA THR A 19 0.49 5.45 -0.88
C THR A 19 0.03 4.27 -0.03
N ILE A 20 -1.19 4.34 0.51
CA ILE A 20 -1.76 3.25 1.32
C ILE A 20 -1.96 2.00 0.47
N HIS A 21 -2.48 2.14 -0.75
CA HIS A 21 -2.70 1.00 -1.63
C HIS A 21 -1.40 0.24 -1.93
N LYS A 22 -0.31 0.97 -2.18
CA LYS A 22 1.02 0.39 -2.40
C LYS A 22 1.49 -0.36 -1.14
N MET A 23 1.49 0.31 0.01
CA MET A 23 1.95 -0.28 1.27
C MET A 23 1.17 -1.56 1.63
N CYS A 24 -0.15 -1.52 1.56
CA CYS A 24 -0.98 -2.69 1.87
C CYS A 24 -0.85 -3.79 0.82
N SER A 25 -0.53 -3.47 -0.45
CA SER A 25 -0.21 -4.47 -1.46
C SER A 25 1.09 -5.20 -1.16
N ASP A 26 2.12 -4.49 -0.70
CA ASP A 26 3.37 -5.12 -0.25
C ASP A 26 3.14 -6.03 0.96
N ILE A 27 2.36 -5.57 1.95
CA ILE A 27 1.99 -6.39 3.12
C ILE A 27 1.31 -7.70 2.68
N ARG A 28 0.40 -7.64 1.70
CA ARG A 28 -0.28 -8.83 1.16
C ARG A 28 0.70 -9.79 0.48
N ILE A 29 1.68 -9.27 -0.26
CA ILE A 29 2.74 -10.09 -0.89
C ILE A 29 3.62 -10.72 0.19
N LEU A 30 4.07 -9.96 1.19
CA LEU A 30 4.90 -10.47 2.28
C LEU A 30 4.18 -11.52 3.13
N ALA A 31 2.86 -11.37 3.32
CA ALA A 31 2.01 -12.38 3.94
C ALA A 31 1.96 -13.68 3.13
N SER A 32 1.90 -13.61 1.79
CA SER A 32 1.98 -14.80 0.95
C SER A 32 3.32 -15.54 1.08
N ARG A 33 4.40 -14.81 1.37
CA ARG A 33 5.74 -15.36 1.61
C ARG A 33 5.97 -15.77 3.07
N LYS A 34 5.02 -15.50 3.97
CA LYS A 34 5.16 -15.72 5.42
C LYS A 34 6.35 -15.00 6.04
N GLU A 35 6.77 -13.90 5.45
CA GLU A 35 7.81 -13.01 6.02
C GLU A 35 7.21 -12.09 7.09
N LEU A 36 5.91 -11.79 6.95
CA LEU A 36 5.17 -10.86 7.77
C LEU A 36 3.69 -11.24 7.81
N GLU A 37 3.00 -11.00 8.91
CA GLU A 37 1.53 -11.10 9.02
C GLU A 37 0.95 -9.80 9.62
N GLU A 38 -0.28 -9.45 9.23
CA GLU A 38 -1.06 -8.42 9.92
C GLU A 38 -1.59 -8.96 11.27
N PRO A 39 -1.98 -8.11 12.23
CA PRO A 39 -2.49 -8.58 13.53
C PRO A 39 -3.66 -9.53 13.37
N PHE A 40 -3.70 -10.57 14.21
CA PHE A 40 -4.75 -11.58 14.19
C PHE A 40 -5.33 -11.73 15.60
N GLU A 41 -6.59 -11.34 15.79
CA GLU A 41 -7.22 -11.41 17.11
C GLU A 41 -7.47 -12.86 17.53
N THR A 42 -7.51 -13.11 18.84
CA THR A 42 -7.70 -14.46 19.40
C THR A 42 -9.02 -15.11 18.95
N SER A 43 -10.07 -14.31 18.75
CA SER A 43 -11.38 -14.76 18.28
C SER A 43 -11.59 -14.60 16.76
N GLN A 44 -10.59 -14.12 16.02
CA GLN A 44 -10.72 -13.88 14.59
C GLN A 44 -10.80 -15.19 13.81
N ILE A 45 -11.78 -15.30 12.92
CA ILE A 45 -11.93 -16.43 12.00
C ILE A 45 -11.38 -16.01 10.64
N GLY A 46 -10.32 -16.67 10.18
CA GLY A 46 -9.71 -16.34 8.89
C GLY A 46 -10.45 -16.92 7.68
N SER A 47 -11.18 -18.02 7.84
CA SER A 47 -12.02 -18.64 6.79
C SER A 47 -13.12 -19.49 7.42
N SER A 48 -14.30 -19.50 6.81
CA SER A 48 -15.42 -20.34 7.25
C SER A 48 -15.17 -21.83 7.13
N ALA A 49 -14.27 -22.25 6.22
CA ALA A 49 -14.02 -23.66 5.91
C ALA A 49 -12.59 -24.12 6.18
N MET A 50 -11.63 -23.20 6.37
CA MET A 50 -10.20 -23.53 6.47
C MET A 50 -9.60 -22.97 7.77
N PRO A 51 -9.50 -23.77 8.85
CA PRO A 51 -9.08 -23.29 10.16
C PRO A 51 -7.63 -22.80 10.22
N TYR A 52 -6.79 -23.27 9.30
CA TYR A 52 -5.39 -22.86 9.21
C TYR A 52 -5.18 -21.52 8.46
N LYS A 53 -6.22 -20.98 7.82
CA LYS A 53 -6.08 -19.83 6.91
C LYS A 53 -6.03 -18.53 7.71
N ARG A 54 -4.97 -17.75 7.52
CA ARG A 54 -4.83 -16.37 7.99
C ARG A 54 -4.69 -15.46 6.78
N ASN A 55 -5.60 -14.49 6.65
CA ASN A 55 -5.65 -13.59 5.51
C ASN A 55 -5.28 -12.17 5.93
N PRO A 56 -4.57 -11.42 5.07
CA PRO A 56 -4.31 -10.00 5.27
C PRO A 56 -5.56 -9.14 4.94
N MET A 57 -6.69 -9.44 5.57
CA MET A 57 -8.00 -8.90 5.23
C MET A 57 -8.14 -7.41 5.52
N ARG A 58 -7.46 -6.90 6.55
CA ARG A 58 -7.42 -5.46 6.84
C ARG A 58 -6.64 -4.73 5.75
N SER A 59 -5.52 -5.30 5.32
CA SER A 59 -4.72 -4.76 4.21
C SER A 59 -5.50 -4.77 2.89
N GLU A 60 -6.27 -5.84 2.62
CA GLU A 60 -7.18 -5.91 1.47
C GLU A 60 -8.26 -4.83 1.52
N ARG A 61 -8.86 -4.59 2.70
CA ARG A 61 -9.83 -3.51 2.91
C ARG A 61 -9.21 -2.14 2.67
N CYS A 62 -8.01 -1.89 3.18
CA CYS A 62 -7.27 -0.64 2.89
C CYS A 62 -7.05 -0.45 1.40
N CYS A 63 -6.62 -1.49 0.67
CA CYS A 63 -6.48 -1.41 -0.79
C CYS A 63 -7.81 -1.09 -1.51
N ALA A 64 -8.93 -1.62 -1.03
CA ALA A 64 -10.25 -1.36 -1.60
C ALA A 64 -10.70 0.09 -1.39
N LEU A 65 -10.62 0.60 -0.15
CA LEU A 65 -10.97 1.98 0.19
C LEU A 65 -10.02 2.99 -0.48
N ALA A 66 -8.73 2.69 -0.53
CA ALA A 66 -7.75 3.51 -1.23
C ALA A 66 -8.08 3.69 -2.72
N ARG A 67 -8.58 2.65 -3.42
CA ARG A 67 -9.01 2.78 -4.82
C ARG A 67 -10.19 3.74 -4.99
N HIS A 68 -11.15 3.71 -4.07
CA HIS A 68 -12.25 4.67 -4.07
C HIS A 68 -11.70 6.09 -3.91
N LEU A 69 -10.81 6.32 -2.94
CA LEU A 69 -10.19 7.63 -2.70
C LEU A 69 -9.42 8.18 -3.92
N ILE A 70 -8.68 7.32 -4.61
CA ILE A 70 -7.98 7.67 -5.88
C ILE A 70 -8.99 8.07 -6.96
N THR A 71 -10.11 7.35 -7.06
CA THR A 71 -11.14 7.59 -8.07
C THR A 71 -11.82 8.95 -7.90
N LEU A 72 -12.00 9.41 -6.65
CA LEU A 72 -12.63 10.70 -6.36
C LEU A 72 -11.86 11.92 -6.90
N HIS A 73 -10.56 11.80 -7.19
CA HIS A 73 -9.78 12.88 -7.80
C HIS A 73 -10.40 13.36 -9.12
N ALA A 74 -10.75 12.43 -10.01
CA ALA A 74 -11.34 12.77 -11.30
C ALA A 74 -12.68 13.50 -11.14
N ASN A 75 -13.47 13.13 -10.12
CA ASN A 75 -14.73 13.79 -9.82
C ASN A 75 -14.53 15.26 -9.42
N ALA A 76 -13.58 15.54 -8.52
CA ALA A 76 -13.26 16.91 -8.09
C ALA A 76 -12.69 17.74 -9.26
N ALA A 77 -11.82 17.13 -10.09
CA ALA A 77 -11.23 17.77 -11.25
C ALA A 77 -12.29 18.19 -12.27
N ASN A 78 -13.23 17.29 -12.59
CA ASN A 78 -14.34 17.57 -13.51
C ASN A 78 -15.24 18.69 -12.98
N THR A 79 -15.53 18.71 -11.68
CA THR A 79 -16.33 19.76 -11.05
C THR A 79 -15.68 21.14 -11.18
N HIS A 80 -14.36 21.23 -10.99
CA HIS A 80 -13.65 22.49 -11.16
C HIS A 80 -13.64 22.95 -12.62
N ALA A 81 -13.37 22.03 -13.56
CA ALA A 81 -13.28 22.33 -14.99
C ALA A 81 -14.60 22.79 -15.61
N ALA A 82 -15.75 22.34 -15.08
CA ALA A 82 -17.07 22.62 -15.61
C ALA A 82 -17.71 23.93 -15.10
N GLN A 83 -17.09 24.66 -14.17
CA GLN A 83 -17.66 25.90 -13.65
C GLN A 83 -17.72 27.00 -14.71
N TRP A 84 -18.91 27.58 -14.94
CA TRP A 84 -19.07 28.71 -15.85
C TRP A 84 -19.00 30.05 -15.11
N MET A 85 -18.15 30.95 -15.60
CA MET A 85 -17.98 32.33 -15.12
C MET A 85 -17.90 32.41 -13.57
N GLU A 86 -18.78 33.16 -12.92
CA GLU A 86 -18.73 33.38 -11.47
C GLU A 86 -19.08 32.13 -10.66
N ARG A 87 -20.05 31.31 -11.13
CA ARG A 87 -20.47 30.03 -10.53
C ARG A 87 -21.64 29.38 -11.28
N THR A 88 -21.64 28.04 -11.35
CA THR A 88 -22.81 27.20 -11.70
C THR A 88 -23.14 26.23 -10.55
N LEU A 89 -24.41 25.83 -10.42
CA LEU A 89 -24.94 25.09 -9.27
C LEU A 89 -24.81 23.55 -9.38
N ASP A 90 -24.36 23.05 -10.53
CA ASP A 90 -24.07 21.63 -10.78
C ASP A 90 -22.99 21.06 -9.83
N ASP A 91 -22.18 21.93 -9.23
CA ASP A 91 -21.24 21.60 -8.18
C ASP A 91 -21.91 21.09 -6.88
N SER A 92 -23.11 21.58 -6.56
CA SER A 92 -23.67 21.44 -5.22
C SER A 92 -24.02 19.99 -4.87
N ALA A 93 -24.67 19.26 -5.77
CA ALA A 93 -25.06 17.87 -5.51
C ALA A 93 -23.83 16.98 -5.41
N ASN A 94 -22.87 17.16 -6.33
CA ASN A 94 -21.65 16.38 -6.37
C ASN A 94 -20.78 16.55 -5.11
N ARG A 95 -20.59 17.81 -4.67
CA ARG A 95 -19.79 18.12 -3.48
C ARG A 95 -20.35 17.53 -2.19
N ARG A 96 -21.68 17.33 -2.09
CA ARG A 96 -22.31 16.68 -0.91
C ARG A 96 -21.89 15.22 -0.76
N ILE A 97 -21.56 14.57 -1.87
CA ILE A 97 -21.14 13.16 -1.91
C ILE A 97 -19.61 13.10 -1.81
N THR A 98 -18.93 13.66 -2.81
CA THR A 98 -17.48 13.49 -3.01
C THR A 98 -16.66 13.98 -1.81
N LEU A 99 -17.00 15.13 -1.23
CA LEU A 99 -16.23 15.66 -0.10
C LEU A 99 -16.39 14.78 1.14
N ALA A 100 -17.63 14.45 1.51
CA ALA A 100 -17.90 13.64 2.70
C ALA A 100 -17.30 12.23 2.56
N GLU A 101 -17.53 11.57 1.42
CA GLU A 101 -17.00 10.23 1.18
C GLU A 101 -15.48 10.19 1.17
N ALA A 102 -14.79 11.21 0.63
CA ALA A 102 -13.34 11.26 0.62
C ALA A 102 -12.76 11.29 2.04
N PHE A 103 -13.28 12.17 2.91
CA PHE A 103 -12.80 12.26 4.29
C PHE A 103 -13.14 11.02 5.11
N LEU A 104 -14.35 10.46 4.96
CA LEU A 104 -14.74 9.23 5.66
C LEU A 104 -13.91 8.03 5.21
N THR A 105 -13.61 7.96 3.91
CA THR A 105 -12.78 6.89 3.34
C THR A 105 -11.34 7.02 3.81
N ALA A 106 -10.78 8.24 3.82
CA ALA A 106 -9.44 8.50 4.33
C ALA A 106 -9.33 8.14 5.82
N ASP A 107 -10.29 8.55 6.65
CA ASP A 107 -10.34 8.26 8.08
C ASP A 107 -10.40 6.74 8.34
N ALA A 108 -11.37 6.04 7.74
CA ALA A 108 -11.52 4.60 7.91
C ALA A 108 -10.28 3.81 7.47
N THR A 109 -9.62 4.27 6.41
CA THR A 109 -8.39 3.66 5.90
C THR A 109 -7.22 3.92 6.84
N LEU A 110 -7.05 5.14 7.35
CA LEU A 110 -5.98 5.49 8.30
C LEU A 110 -6.13 4.76 9.63
N LEU A 111 -7.34 4.66 10.17
CA LEU A 111 -7.62 3.89 11.39
C LEU A 111 -7.30 2.40 11.19
N THR A 112 -7.69 1.82 10.06
CA THR A 112 -7.36 0.43 9.74
C THR A 112 -5.86 0.24 9.57
N LEU A 113 -5.17 1.16 8.89
CA LEU A 113 -3.72 1.11 8.69
C LEU A 113 -2.96 1.26 10.00
N LEU A 114 -3.39 2.14 10.90
CA LEU A 114 -2.82 2.31 12.23
C LEU A 114 -2.87 0.99 13.01
N ASN A 115 -4.03 0.30 13.00
CA ASN A 115 -4.18 -1.01 13.63
C ASN A 115 -3.23 -2.05 13.03
N ILE A 116 -3.09 -2.11 11.70
CA ILE A 116 -2.15 -3.02 11.03
C ILE A 116 -0.71 -2.75 11.49
N CYS A 117 -0.27 -1.49 11.44
CA CYS A 117 1.10 -1.10 11.76
C CYS A 117 1.47 -1.36 13.23
N GLN A 118 0.52 -1.17 14.16
CA GLN A 118 0.75 -1.41 15.58
C GLN A 118 0.86 -2.90 15.93
N GLY A 119 0.22 -3.78 15.16
CA GLY A 119 0.13 -5.20 15.43
C GLY A 119 0.88 -6.10 14.43
N LEU A 120 1.79 -5.52 13.66
CA LEU A 120 2.53 -6.21 12.61
C LEU A 120 3.41 -7.31 13.22
N VAL A 121 3.34 -8.52 12.68
CA VAL A 121 4.16 -9.67 13.12
C VAL A 121 5.19 -9.96 12.04
N VAL A 122 6.47 -10.01 12.40
CA VAL A 122 7.57 -10.30 11.47
C VAL A 122 8.17 -11.67 11.81
N TYR A 123 8.59 -12.43 10.78
CA TYR A 123 9.21 -13.74 10.94
C TYR A 123 10.68 -13.75 10.49
N PRO A 124 11.64 -13.31 11.34
CA PRO A 124 13.05 -13.22 10.97
C PRO A 124 13.67 -14.53 10.48
N LYS A 125 13.22 -15.68 11.00
CA LYS A 125 13.71 -17.00 10.56
C LYS A 125 13.31 -17.34 9.13
N VAL A 126 12.12 -16.94 8.69
CA VAL A 126 11.66 -17.13 7.31
C VAL A 126 12.44 -16.22 6.37
N ILE A 127 12.60 -14.96 6.76
CA ILE A 127 13.40 -13.97 6.02
C ILE A 127 14.85 -14.46 5.86
N SER A 128 15.50 -14.88 6.96
CA SER A 128 16.87 -15.39 6.93
C SER A 128 17.00 -16.63 6.05
N ARG A 129 16.01 -17.53 6.04
CA ARG A 129 15.99 -18.68 5.13
C ARG A 129 15.98 -18.24 3.67
N TYR A 130 15.14 -17.27 3.29
CA TYR A 130 15.12 -16.76 1.91
C TYR A 130 16.42 -16.07 1.54
N ILE A 131 16.98 -15.26 2.44
CA ILE A 131 18.29 -14.64 2.22
C ILE A 131 19.35 -15.71 1.98
N SER A 132 19.44 -16.74 2.83
CA SER A 132 20.45 -17.81 2.68
C SER A 132 20.32 -18.61 1.38
N GLN A 133 19.11 -18.69 0.78
CA GLN A 133 18.89 -19.36 -0.50
C GLN A 133 19.44 -18.55 -1.68
N GLU A 134 19.31 -17.23 -1.64
CA GLU A 134 19.66 -16.34 -2.76
C GLU A 134 21.03 -15.66 -2.61
N LEU A 135 21.51 -15.48 -1.38
CA LEU A 135 22.74 -14.75 -1.06
C LEU A 135 23.99 -15.31 -1.76
N PRO A 136 24.18 -16.63 -1.94
CA PRO A 136 25.32 -17.15 -2.68
C PRO A 136 25.42 -16.61 -4.11
N PHE A 137 24.28 -16.39 -4.77
CA PHE A 137 24.24 -15.83 -6.12
C PHE A 137 24.48 -14.31 -6.10
N MET A 138 23.85 -13.60 -5.16
CA MET A 138 24.02 -12.14 -4.99
C MET A 138 25.43 -11.74 -4.55
N ALA A 139 26.14 -12.62 -3.84
CA ALA A 139 27.49 -12.39 -3.36
C ALA A 139 28.59 -12.66 -4.41
N SER A 140 28.22 -12.99 -5.66
CA SER A 140 29.15 -13.33 -6.74
C SER A 140 30.26 -12.30 -6.93
N GLU A 141 29.92 -11.00 -7.03
CA GLU A 141 30.94 -9.94 -7.17
C GLU A 141 31.90 -9.91 -5.97
N ASN A 142 31.41 -10.08 -4.74
CA ASN A 142 32.27 -10.11 -3.56
C ASN A 142 33.24 -11.30 -3.58
N ILE A 143 32.78 -12.46 -4.06
CA ILE A 143 33.61 -13.66 -4.22
C ILE A 143 34.66 -13.43 -5.30
N ILE A 144 34.28 -12.85 -6.45
CA ILE A 144 35.23 -12.50 -7.53
C ILE A 144 36.31 -11.54 -7.01
N MET A 145 35.92 -10.48 -6.30
CA MET A 145 36.89 -9.54 -5.72
C MET A 145 37.85 -10.22 -4.74
N ALA A 146 37.36 -11.13 -3.88
CA ALA A 146 38.20 -11.87 -2.96
C ALA A 146 39.19 -12.80 -3.68
N MET A 147 38.75 -13.45 -4.77
CA MET A 147 39.61 -14.31 -5.59
C MET A 147 40.70 -13.50 -6.30
N VAL A 148 40.37 -12.32 -6.84
CA VAL A 148 41.34 -11.41 -7.45
C VAL A 148 42.36 -10.92 -6.42
N GLN A 149 41.90 -10.55 -5.22
CA GLN A 149 42.79 -10.13 -4.12
C GLN A 149 43.73 -11.26 -3.67
N ALA A 150 43.29 -12.52 -3.78
CA ALA A 150 44.11 -13.70 -3.53
C ALA A 150 45.05 -14.07 -4.70
N GLY A 151 45.08 -13.28 -5.78
CA GLY A 151 45.98 -13.46 -6.93
C GLY A 151 45.37 -14.18 -8.14
N GLY A 152 44.05 -14.42 -8.15
CA GLY A 152 43.33 -14.98 -9.29
C GLY A 152 43.08 -13.97 -10.42
N ASP A 153 42.86 -14.48 -11.63
CA ASP A 153 42.44 -13.66 -12.78
C ASP A 153 40.92 -13.42 -12.76
N ARG A 154 40.51 -12.15 -12.90
CA ARG A 154 39.10 -11.75 -12.84
C ARG A 154 38.26 -12.42 -13.91
N GLN A 155 38.77 -12.52 -15.14
CA GLN A 155 38.02 -13.02 -16.30
C GLN A 155 37.82 -14.53 -16.23
N VAL A 156 38.73 -15.25 -15.58
CA VAL A 156 38.59 -16.70 -15.31
C VAL A 156 37.64 -16.96 -14.15
N CYS A 157 37.59 -16.08 -13.14
CA CYS A 157 36.70 -16.22 -11.98
C CYS A 157 35.24 -15.84 -12.26
N HIS A 158 34.99 -14.96 -13.23
CA HIS A 158 33.65 -14.53 -13.65
C HIS A 158 33.02 -15.53 -14.62
#